data_AF-A0A7X1AZZ0-F1
#
_entry.id   AF-A0A7X1AZZ0-F1
#
_cell.length_a   1.000
_cell.length_b   1.000
_cell.length_c   1.000
_cell.angle_alpha   90.00
_cell.angle_beta   90.00
_cell.angle_gamma   90.00
#
_symmetry.space_group_name_H-M   'P 1'
#
loop_
_entity.id
_entity.type
_entity.pdbx_description
1 polymer ?
#
loop_
_entity_poly.entity_id
_entity_poly.type
_entity_poly.pdbx_seq_one_letter_code
_entity_poly.pdbx_strand_id
1 'polypeptide(L)'
;MIAIDTAPQTDAWIESPNWISDRSIELTCKLDSANPLVSGAPSINYTLKVTIDRNNNTYTLEGTHDGFPAYEVYINGSRVYEHDPLETGEGIGSLFPPEEHDVDESGNLL
;
A
#
# COMPACT_ATOMS: atom_id res chain seq x y z
N MET A 1 5.92 -28.99 2.40
CA MET A 1 5.02 -28.73 1.25
C MET A 1 4.63 -27.27 1.35
N ILE A 2 5.21 -26.42 0.50
CA ILE A 2 4.80 -25.01 0.38
C ILE A 2 3.43 -25.06 -0.30
N ALA A 3 2.42 -24.43 0.28
CA ALA A 3 1.07 -24.45 -0.25
C ALA A 3 1.07 -23.81 -1.65
N ILE A 4 0.72 -24.58 -2.67
CA ILE A 4 0.59 -24.13 -4.06
C ILE A 4 -0.54 -23.11 -4.26
N ASP A 5 -1.32 -22.85 -3.20
CA ASP A 5 -2.51 -22.01 -3.19
C ASP A 5 -2.28 -20.68 -2.45
N THR A 6 -1.04 -20.33 -2.09
CA THR A 6 -0.71 -19.10 -1.37
C THR A 6 0.21 -18.23 -2.20
N ALA A 7 -0.19 -16.96 -2.41
CA ALA A 7 0.68 -16.00 -3.08
C ALA A 7 2.00 -15.85 -2.28
N PRO A 8 3.15 -15.76 -2.95
CA PRO A 8 4.43 -15.62 -2.25
C PRO A 8 4.47 -14.39 -1.34
N GLN A 9 5.03 -14.53 -0.14
CA GLN A 9 5.24 -13.36 0.74
C GLN A 9 6.26 -12.37 0.18
N THR A 10 7.09 -12.80 -0.77
CA THR A 10 8.06 -11.94 -1.47
C THR A 10 7.42 -10.88 -2.34
N ASP A 11 6.12 -11.01 -2.61
CA ASP A 11 5.32 -10.07 -3.39
C ASP A 11 5.05 -8.78 -2.61
N ALA A 12 5.24 -8.79 -1.28
CA ALA A 12 5.16 -7.62 -0.42
C ALA A 12 6.53 -7.33 0.19
N TRP A 13 7.02 -6.10 0.06
CA TRP A 13 8.30 -5.72 0.64
C TRP A 13 8.35 -4.26 1.07
N ILE A 14 9.30 -3.97 1.96
CA ILE A 14 9.67 -2.62 2.34
C ILE A 14 11.08 -2.40 1.78
N GLU A 15 11.29 -1.30 1.07
CA GLU A 15 12.64 -0.89 0.67
C GLU A 15 13.48 -0.52 1.91
N SER A 16 14.80 -0.41 1.74
CA SER A 16 15.68 -0.03 2.84
C SER A 16 15.17 1.24 3.53
N PRO A 17 14.93 1.22 4.85
CA PRO A 17 14.40 2.38 5.56
C PRO A 17 15.37 3.56 5.45
N ASN A 18 14.82 4.73 5.21
CA ASN A 18 15.56 5.98 5.20
C ASN A 18 15.35 6.70 6.54
N TRP A 19 16.37 6.65 7.40
CA TRP A 19 16.37 7.38 8.67
C TRP A 19 16.73 8.84 8.40
N ILE A 20 15.71 9.71 8.34
CA ILE A 20 15.87 11.15 8.12
C ILE A 20 16.53 11.80 9.36
N SER A 21 16.16 11.34 10.56
CA SER A 21 16.79 11.72 11.83
C SER A 21 16.63 10.60 12.87
N ASP A 22 17.03 10.86 14.12
CA ASP A 22 16.77 9.95 15.26
C ASP A 22 15.28 9.83 15.61
N ARG A 23 14.44 10.73 15.08
CA ARG A 23 13.01 10.81 15.37
C ARG A 23 12.13 10.84 14.11
N SER A 24 12.71 10.69 12.92
CA SER A 24 11.98 10.66 11.67
C SER A 24 12.50 9.55 10.76
N ILE A 25 11.57 8.77 10.21
CA ILE A 25 11.84 7.66 9.31
C ILE A 25 10.90 7.72 8.11
N GLU A 26 11.43 7.36 6.96
CA GLU A 26 10.70 7.15 5.72
C GLU A 26 10.82 5.68 5.30
N LEU A 27 9.69 5.09 4.91
CA LEU A 27 9.56 3.71 4.47
C LEU A 27 8.82 3.69 3.12
N THR A 28 9.38 3.01 2.13
CA THR A 28 8.67 2.70 0.89
C THR A 28 8.17 1.26 0.96
N CYS A 29 6.86 1.08 1.05
CA CYS A 29 6.16 -0.19 1.06
C CYS A 29 5.63 -0.49 -0.35
N LYS A 30 5.86 -1.70 -0.86
CA LYS A 30 5.43 -2.13 -2.19
C LYS A 30 4.74 -3.48 -2.15
N LEU A 31 3.80 -3.68 -3.07
CA LEU A 31 3.14 -4.95 -3.33
C LEU A 31 3.01 -5.17 -4.84
N ASP A 32 3.30 -6.39 -5.27
CA ASP A 32 2.97 -6.92 -6.59
C ASP A 32 2.58 -8.39 -6.45
N SER A 33 1.29 -8.67 -6.19
CA SER A 33 0.83 -10.02 -5.86
C SER A 33 -0.31 -10.49 -6.76
N ALA A 34 -0.02 -11.53 -7.55
CA ALA A 34 -0.97 -12.18 -8.45
C ALA A 34 -1.67 -13.38 -7.80
N ASN A 35 -2.85 -13.74 -8.33
CA ASN A 35 -3.53 -14.97 -7.93
C ASN A 35 -2.74 -16.21 -8.37
N PRO A 36 -2.20 -17.03 -7.43
CA PRO A 36 -1.34 -18.17 -7.77
C PRO A 36 -2.11 -19.33 -8.45
N LEU A 37 -3.44 -19.33 -8.37
CA LEU A 37 -4.29 -20.37 -8.93
C LEU A 37 -4.64 -20.16 -10.40
N VAL A 38 -4.45 -18.93 -10.91
CA VAL A 38 -4.86 -18.55 -12.26
C VAL A 38 -3.66 -17.97 -13.00
N SER A 39 -3.10 -18.78 -13.91
CA SER A 39 -2.00 -18.34 -14.76
C SER A 39 -2.40 -17.10 -15.57
N GLY A 40 -1.63 -16.03 -15.43
CA GLY A 40 -1.87 -14.76 -16.13
C GLY A 40 -2.96 -13.88 -15.51
N ALA A 41 -3.43 -14.17 -14.29
CA ALA A 41 -4.22 -13.20 -13.54
C ALA A 41 -3.38 -11.94 -13.27
N PRO A 42 -3.97 -10.73 -13.40
CA PRO A 42 -3.29 -9.51 -13.02
C PRO A 42 -2.99 -9.51 -11.51
N SER A 43 -1.96 -8.76 -11.14
CA SER A 43 -1.58 -8.55 -9.74
C SER A 43 -2.44 -7.48 -9.09
N ILE A 44 -2.46 -7.50 -7.76
CA ILE A 44 -2.80 -6.33 -6.94
C ILE A 44 -1.50 -5.56 -6.72
N ASN A 45 -1.51 -4.26 -7.01
CA ASN A 45 -0.34 -3.38 -6.94
C ASN A 45 -0.56 -2.19 -5.99
N TYR A 46 0.51 -1.84 -5.27
CA TYR A 46 0.68 -0.53 -4.65
C TYR A 46 2.16 -0.17 -4.51
N THR A 47 2.45 1.12 -4.51
CA THR A 47 3.71 1.71 -4.02
C THR A 47 3.37 2.86 -3.09
N LEU A 48 3.59 2.68 -1.79
CA LEU A 48 3.25 3.66 -0.75
C LEU A 48 4.50 4.06 0.03
N LYS A 49 4.79 5.35 0.07
CA LYS A 49 5.86 5.96 0.84
C LYS A 49 5.27 6.63 2.07
N VAL A 50 5.63 6.14 3.25
CA VAL A 50 5.18 6.69 4.53
C VAL A 50 6.35 7.35 5.25
N THR A 51 6.17 8.60 5.65
CA THR A 51 7.09 9.29 6.56
C THR A 51 6.42 9.47 7.91
N ILE A 52 7.12 9.09 8.99
CA ILE A 52 6.66 9.29 10.36
C ILE A 52 7.65 10.22 11.06
N ASP A 53 7.17 11.36 11.55
CA ASP A 53 7.96 12.32 12.32
C ASP A 53 7.48 12.40 13.77
N ARG A 54 8.30 11.92 14.70
CA ARG A 54 8.04 11.92 16.15
C ARG A 54 8.43 13.24 16.82
N ASN A 55 9.02 14.20 16.11
CA ASN A 55 9.24 15.54 16.66
C ASN A 55 7.92 16.29 16.75
N ASN A 56 7.16 16.24 15.67
CA ASN A 56 5.87 16.92 15.55
C ASN A 56 4.67 15.99 15.77
N ASN A 57 4.93 14.68 15.91
CA ASN A 57 3.92 13.62 15.90
C ASN A 57 3.03 13.72 14.65
N THR A 58 3.66 13.70 13.48
CA THR A 58 2.98 13.80 12.18
C THR A 58 3.33 12.63 11.27
N TYR A 59 2.52 12.44 10.23
CA TYR A 59 2.82 11.54 9.12
C TYR A 59 2.59 12.21 7.78
N THR A 60 3.27 11.69 6.75
CA THR A 60 2.86 11.81 5.35
C THR A 60 2.76 10.43 4.74
N LEU A 61 1.85 10.28 3.78
CA LEU A 61 1.64 9.07 3.00
C LEU A 61 1.46 9.50 1.55
N GLU A 62 2.40 9.11 0.70
CA GLU A 62 2.41 9.44 -0.73
C GLU A 62 2.55 8.17 -1.54
N GLY A 63 1.89 8.05 -2.69
CA GLY A 63 2.06 6.87 -3.53
C GLY A 63 0.93 6.60 -4.48
N THR A 64 0.83 5.35 -4.92
CA THR A 64 -0.16 4.89 -5.88
C THR A 64 -0.62 3.47 -5.57
N HIS A 65 -1.84 3.12 -6.02
CA HIS A 65 -2.35 1.75 -6.01
C HIS A 65 -3.42 1.52 -7.09
N ASP A 66 -3.70 0.26 -7.40
CA ASP A 66 -4.78 -0.15 -8.32
C ASP A 66 -6.17 0.23 -7.76
N GLY A 67 -7.16 0.44 -8.64
CA GLY A 67 -8.53 0.76 -8.25
C GLY A 67 -9.32 -0.39 -7.62
N PHE A 68 -8.78 -1.60 -7.61
CA PHE A 68 -9.42 -2.76 -6.98
C PHE A 68 -8.39 -3.68 -6.33
N PRO A 69 -8.65 -4.28 -5.14
CA PRO A 69 -9.87 -4.22 -4.33
C PRO A 69 -9.88 -2.99 -3.40
N ALA A 70 -10.34 -3.15 -2.15
CA ALA A 70 -10.25 -2.10 -1.13
C ALA A 70 -8.84 -2.00 -0.54
N TYR A 71 -8.40 -0.78 -0.25
CA TYR A 71 -7.10 -0.47 0.35
C TYR A 71 -7.30 0.33 1.62
N GLU A 72 -6.51 0.01 2.66
CA GLU A 72 -6.52 0.76 3.90
C GLU A 72 -5.09 0.88 4.44
N VAL A 73 -4.77 2.06 4.98
CA VAL A 73 -3.50 2.27 5.70
C VAL A 73 -3.81 2.69 7.12
N TYR A 74 -3.12 2.04 8.06
CA TYR A 74 -3.24 2.34 9.48
C TYR A 74 -1.86 2.67 10.07
N ILE A 75 -1.79 3.74 10.86
CA ILE A 75 -0.61 4.06 11.68
C ILE A 75 -1.02 3.96 13.14
N ASN A 76 -0.39 3.06 13.89
CA ASN A 76 -0.71 2.78 15.29
C ASN A 76 -2.21 2.50 15.55
N GLY A 77 -2.87 1.83 14.60
CA GLY A 77 -4.31 1.50 14.69
C GLY A 77 -5.26 2.63 14.32
N SER A 78 -4.76 3.83 14.00
CA SER A 78 -5.58 4.90 13.40
C SER A 78 -5.56 4.77 11.89
N ARG A 79 -6.75 4.70 11.25
CA ARG A 79 -6.86 4.69 9.79
C ARG A 79 -6.48 6.07 9.23
N VAL A 80 -5.52 6.10 8.33
CA VAL A 80 -4.99 7.32 7.72
C VAL A 80 -5.30 7.43 6.23
N TYR A 81 -5.74 6.33 5.61
CA TYR A 81 -6.18 6.26 4.23
C TYR A 81 -7.16 5.10 4.04
N GLU A 82 -8.12 5.27 3.14
CA GLU A 82 -9.10 4.28 2.73
C GLU A 82 -9.44 4.48 1.25
N HIS A 83 -9.53 3.37 0.52
CA HIS A 83 -10.14 3.27 -0.79
C HIS A 83 -11.21 2.18 -0.76
N ASP A 84 -12.46 2.54 -1.05
CA ASP A 84 -13.55 1.58 -1.27
C ASP A 84 -13.92 1.54 -2.77
N PRO A 85 -13.62 0.45 -3.50
CA PRO A 85 -13.94 0.33 -4.92
C PRO A 85 -15.45 0.42 -5.21
N LEU A 86 -16.31 0.18 -4.22
CA LEU A 86 -17.76 0.33 -4.39
C LEU A 86 -18.19 1.79 -4.49
N GLU A 87 -17.44 2.72 -3.87
CA GLU A 87 -17.72 4.15 -3.94
C GLU A 87 -17.24 4.75 -5.28
N THR A 88 -16.14 4.23 -5.82
CA THR A 88 -15.56 4.67 -7.11
C THR A 88 -16.12 3.92 -8.32
N GLY A 89 -16.85 2.82 -8.10
CA GLY A 89 -17.44 2.00 -9.17
C GLY A 89 -16.43 1.09 -9.87
N GLU A 90 -15.34 0.75 -9.18
CA GLU A 90 -14.23 -0.06 -9.68
C GLU A 90 -14.44 -1.55 -9.38
N GLY A 91 -13.75 -2.39 -10.14
CA GLY A 91 -13.92 -3.84 -10.08
C GLY A 91 -12.69 -4.56 -10.58
N ILE A 92 -12.81 -5.86 -10.88
CA ILE A 92 -11.68 -6.70 -11.35
C ILE A 92 -10.93 -6.09 -12.57
N GLY A 93 -11.60 -5.27 -13.38
CA GLY A 93 -10.97 -4.56 -14.50
C GLY A 93 -9.91 -3.54 -14.08
N SER A 94 -10.01 -2.99 -12.86
CA SER A 94 -9.07 -2.04 -12.26
C SER A 94 -7.88 -2.73 -11.57
N LEU A 95 -7.61 -4.01 -11.88
CA LEU A 95 -6.32 -4.67 -11.58
C LEU A 95 -5.35 -4.55 -12.75
N PHE A 96 -5.81 -4.08 -13.91
CA PHE A 96 -4.96 -3.95 -15.08
C PHE A 96 -4.30 -2.58 -15.06
N PRO A 97 -3.00 -2.49 -15.40
CA PRO A 97 -2.29 -1.22 -15.41
C PRO A 97 -2.99 -0.13 -16.24
N PRO A 98 -2.85 1.15 -15.84
CA PRO A 98 -2.02 1.65 -14.73
C PRO A 98 -2.70 1.55 -13.36
N GLU A 99 -1.93 1.69 -12.28
CA GLU A 99 -2.45 2.02 -10.95
C GLU A 99 -3.26 3.34 -11.06
N GLU A 100 -4.55 3.30 -10.72
CA GLU A 100 -5.47 4.42 -10.99
C GLU A 100 -5.53 5.50 -9.91
N HIS A 101 -5.13 5.19 -8.66
CA HIS A 101 -5.27 6.12 -7.54
C HIS A 101 -3.93 6.66 -7.07
N ASP A 102 -3.83 7.99 -7.01
CA ASP A 102 -2.78 8.71 -6.32
C ASP A 102 -3.16 8.89 -4.83
N VAL A 103 -2.19 8.69 -3.95
CA VAL A 103 -2.29 8.94 -2.51
C VAL A 103 -1.42 10.13 -2.16
N ASP A 104 -1.98 11.12 -1.47
CA ASP A 104 -1.29 12.29 -0.93
C ASP A 104 -1.99 12.72 0.36
N GLU A 105 -1.70 11.99 1.44
CA GLU A 105 -2.31 12.19 2.75
C GLU A 105 -1.26 12.68 3.77
N SER A 106 -1.69 13.56 4.67
CA SER A 106 -0.86 13.99 5.80
C SER A 106 -1.70 14.31 7.02
N GLY A 107 -1.12 14.15 8.20
CA GLY A 107 -1.87 14.39 9.42
C GLY A 107 -1.04 14.29 10.70
N ASN A 108 -1.73 14.49 11.82
CA ASN A 108 -1.17 14.33 13.15
C ASN A 108 -1.44 12.91 13.66
N LEU A 109 -0.45 12.32 14.32
CA LEU A 109 -0.56 11.09 15.08
C LEU A 109 -0.93 11.46 16.52
N LEU A 110 -2.15 11.12 16.94
CA LEU A 110 -2.65 11.35 18.30
C LEU A 110 -1.91 10.51 19.35
#